data_AF-A0A2N2ANG1-F1
#
_entry.id   AF-A0A2N2ANG1-F1
#
_cell.length_a   1.000
_cell.length_b   1.000
_cell.length_c   1.000
_cell.angle_alpha   90.00
_cell.angle_beta   90.00
_cell.angle_gamma   90.00
#
_symmetry.space_group_name_H-M   'P 1'
#
loop_
_entity.id
_entity.type
_entity.pdbx_description
1 polymer ?
#
loop_
_entity_poly.entity_id
_entity_poly.type
_entity_poly.pdbx_seq_one_letter_code
_entity_poly.pdbx_strand_id
1 'polypeptide(L)' 'MSILPPCPTGFTTYIIRAGDTFYSLAIRFNTTVAVLLQANPGVNPNALMIGQAICVPV' A
#
# COMPACT_ATOMS: atom_id res chain seq x y z
N MET A 1 -4.23 5.08 -19.17
CA MET A 1 -4.61 3.92 -18.34
C MET A 1 -3.32 3.38 -17.74
N SER A 2 -3.01 3.77 -16.51
CA SER A 2 -1.79 3.32 -15.84
C SER A 2 -2.08 1.95 -15.25
N ILE A 3 -1.66 0.89 -15.95
CA ILE A 3 -1.63 -0.46 -15.40
C ILE A 3 -0.60 -0.46 -14.27
N LEU A 4 -1.05 -0.32 -13.01
CA LEU A 4 -0.17 -0.67 -11.90
C LEU A 4 0.20 -2.14 -12.08
N PRO A 5 1.50 -2.50 -12.02
CA PRO A 5 1.90 -3.89 -12.06
C PRO A 5 1.15 -4.66 -10.96
N PRO A 6 0.77 -5.92 -11.20
CA PRO A 6 0.13 -6.74 -10.18
C PRO A 6 1.03 -6.81 -8.94
N CYS A 7 0.40 -6.87 -7.78
CA CYS A 7 1.13 -6.91 -6.52
C CYS A 7 2.13 -8.07 -6.47
N PRO A 8 3.27 -7.90 -5.78
CA PRO A 8 4.23 -9.00 -5.61
C PRO A 8 3.59 -10.23 -4.98
N THR A 9 4.19 -11.41 -5.19
CA THR A 9 3.75 -12.64 -4.53
C THR A 9 3.73 -12.46 -3.01
N GLY A 10 2.63 -12.87 -2.36
CA GLY A 10 2.43 -12.65 -0.92
C GLY A 10 1.84 -11.27 -0.57
N PHE A 11 1.42 -10.50 -1.57
CA PHE A 11 0.70 -9.24 -1.39
C PHE A 11 -0.64 -9.28 -2.12
N THR A 12 -1.58 -8.49 -1.63
CA THR A 12 -2.89 -8.25 -2.24
C THR A 12 -3.14 -6.76 -2.41
N THR A 13 -4.04 -6.41 -3.33
CA THR A 13 -4.42 -5.03 -3.57
C THR A 13 -5.34 -4.53 -2.47
N TYR A 14 -4.99 -3.38 -1.90
CA TYR A 14 -5.79 -2.63 -0.95
C TYR A 14 -6.10 -1.25 -1.52
N ILE A 15 -7.35 -0.81 -1.37
CA ILE A 15 -7.79 0.51 -1.78
C ILE A 15 -7.77 1.44 -0.57
N ILE A 16 -6.96 2.50 -0.66
CA ILE A 16 -6.81 3.52 0.38
C ILE A 16 -8.17 4.14 0.71
N ARG A 17 -8.46 4.24 2.01
CA ARG A 17 -9.64 4.88 2.59
C ARG A 17 -9.25 6.13 3.36
N ALA A 18 -10.24 6.96 3.67
CA ALA A 18 -10.03 8.15 4.47
C ALA A 18 -9.42 7.78 5.83
N GLY A 19 -8.34 8.48 6.20
CA GLY A 19 -7.60 8.24 7.44
C GLY A 19 -6.53 7.14 7.38
N ASP A 20 -6.38 6.45 6.25
CA ASP A 20 -5.30 5.48 6.08
C ASP A 20 -3.94 6.20 6.01
N THR A 21 -2.96 5.62 6.67
CA THR A 21 -1.55 5.98 6.58
C THR A 21 -0.75 4.69 6.41
N PHE A 22 0.46 4.77 5.87
CA PHE A 22 1.32 3.57 5.84
C PHE A 22 1.60 3.03 7.25
N TYR A 23 1.63 3.89 8.27
CA TYR A 23 1.79 3.44 9.66
C TYR A 23 0.59 2.63 10.15
N SER A 24 -0.63 3.14 9.99
CA SER A 24 -1.84 2.43 10.42
C SER A 24 -2.06 1.14 9.63
N LEU A 25 -1.73 1.14 8.34
CA LEU A 25 -1.79 -0.04 7.50
C LEU A 25 -0.70 -1.06 7.87
N ALA A 26 0.51 -0.62 8.21
CA ALA A 26 1.56 -1.52 8.67
C ALA A 26 1.12 -2.29 9.93
N ILE A 27 0.51 -1.61 10.90
CA ILE A 27 -0.06 -2.26 12.09
C ILE A 27 -1.18 -3.22 11.70
N ARG A 28 -2.12 -2.77 10.87
CA ARG A 28 -3.30 -3.56 10.46
C ARG A 28 -2.93 -4.86 9.73
N PHE A 29 -1.92 -4.81 8.88
CA PHE A 29 -1.45 -5.95 8.09
C PHE A 29 -0.24 -6.65 8.72
N ASN A 30 0.02 -6.40 10.01
CA ASN A 30 1.11 -6.99 10.78
C ASN A 30 2.46 -6.98 10.04
N THR A 31 2.80 -5.81 9.49
CA THR A 31 4.01 -5.56 8.70
C THR A 31 4.69 -4.25 9.12
N THR A 32 5.66 -3.79 8.35
CA THR A 32 6.36 -2.52 8.60
C THR A 32 6.14 -1.53 7.46
N VAL A 33 6.27 -0.24 7.75
CA VAL A 33 6.23 0.82 6.74
C VAL A 33 7.29 0.59 5.64
N ALA A 34 8.47 0.06 6.00
CA ALA A 34 9.52 -0.26 5.05
C ALA A 34 9.09 -1.33 4.03
N VAL A 35 8.41 -2.39 4.48
CA VAL A 35 7.87 -3.43 3.60
C VAL A 35 6.78 -2.87 2.68
N LEU A 36 5.91 -2.00 3.20
CA LEU A 36 4.90 -1.33 2.37
C LEU A 36 5.54 -0.43 1.31
N LEU A 37 6.59 0.33 1.64
CA LEU A 37 7.32 1.15 0.67
C LEU A 37 7.99 0.30 -0.41
N GLN A 38 8.61 -0.81 -0.02
CA GLN A 38 9.26 -1.72 -0.96
C GLN A 38 8.25 -2.35 -1.93
N ALA A 39 7.07 -2.73 -1.44
CA ALA A 39 6.01 -3.31 -2.27
C ALA A 39 5.31 -2.29 -3.19
N ASN A 40 5.49 -0.99 -2.93
CA ASN A 40 4.80 0.09 -3.63
C ASN A 40 5.79 1.15 -4.16
N PRO A 41 6.68 0.79 -5.11
CA PRO A 41 7.63 1.73 -5.67
C PRO A 41 6.92 2.90 -6.35
N GLY A 42 7.34 4.12 -6.04
CA GLY A 42 6.75 5.36 -6.57
C GLY A 42 5.51 5.86 -5.80
N VAL A 43 5.04 5.16 -4.78
CA VAL A 43 4.00 5.67 -3.88
C VAL A 43 4.62 6.58 -2.82
N ASN A 44 4.11 7.80 -2.71
CA ASN A 44 4.48 8.71 -1.62
C ASN A 44 3.63 8.43 -0.37
N PRO A 45 4.22 7.93 0.74
CA PRO A 45 3.48 7.60 1.95
C PRO A 45 2.85 8.82 2.65
N ASN A 46 3.35 10.03 2.36
CA ASN A 46 2.84 11.29 2.92
C ASN A 46 1.76 11.93 2.05
N ALA A 47 1.45 11.35 0.89
CA ALA A 47 0.48 11.88 -0.08
C ALA A 47 -0.41 10.77 -0.64
N LEU A 48 -0.94 9.92 0.24
CA LEU A 48 -1.87 8.86 -0.13
C LEU A 48 -3.21 9.47 -0.55
N MET A 49 -3.76 8.98 -1.67
CA MET A 49 -5.05 9.43 -2.18
C MET A 49 -6.14 8.41 -1.88
N ILE A 50 -7.32 8.86 -1.45
CA ILE A 50 -8.49 7.98 -1.31
C ILE A 50 -8.81 7.36 -2.67
N GLY A 51 -9.05 6.05 -2.69
CA GLY A 51 -9.26 5.30 -3.93
C GLY A 51 -7.98 4.83 -4.62
N GLN A 52 -6.80 5.26 -4.15
CA GLN A 52 -5.52 4.75 -4.65
C GLN A 52 -5.36 3.27 -4.31
N ALA A 53 -4.95 2.47 -5.29
CA ALA A 53 -4.57 1.09 -5.08
C ALA A 53 -3.11 1.00 -4.63
N ILE A 54 -2.87 0.20 -3.59
CA ILE A 54 -1.55 -0.18 -3.09
C ILE A 54 -1.50 -1.69 -2.83
N CYS A 55 -0.32 -2.24 -2.65
CA CYS A 55 -0.06 -3.62 -2.28
C CYS A 55 0.22 -3.73 -0.78
N VAL A 56 -0.48 -4.64 -0.10
CA VAL A 56 -0.31 -4.97 1.32
C VAL A 56 -0.11 -6.48 1.49
N PRO A 57 0.64 -6.96 2.50
CA PRO A 57 0.81 -8.40 2.71
C PRO A 57 -0.51 -9.16 2.94
N VAL A 58 -0.54 -10.43 2.54
CA VAL A 58 -1.63 -11.38 2.85
C VAL A 58 -1.44 -12.08 4.20
#